data_AF-A0A7Y2D3L3-F1
#
_entry.id   AF-A0A7Y2D3L3-F1
#
_cell.length_a   1.000
_cell.length_b   1.000
_cell.length_c   1.000
_cell.angle_alpha   90.00
_cell.angle_beta   90.00
_cell.angle_gamma   90.00
#
_symmetry.space_group_name_H-M   'P 1'
#
loop_
_entity.id
_entity.type
_entity.pdbx_description
1 polymer ?
#
loop_
_entity_poly.entity_id
_entity_poly.type
_entity_poly.pdbx_seq_one_letter_code
_entity_poly.pdbx_strand_id
1 'polypeptide(L)'
;MNDVYIKFKGTEREGTIPVGSYLSKAASRLGVDLGCECDDPESEEVCVVKVVKGTPLLSKPTAFEIEHLSARDRKDRHRLACQTRIEKPGEIELMTVNKEAKSDEKQKEKETDRTEEFKKEFRELPLGEKISSLVELEMMALGDTISYVLNSPYDAVGKVMDVMAGFGRDMEDREREAAKPKEHAEEEKKETDSSKNGKSKKTTTRRRTRKTTAKKSTTAKRTRRKRKPAKKDEEDKS
;
A
#
# COMPACT_ATOMS: atom_id res chain seq x y z
N MET A 1 12.13 16.74 -32.82
CA MET A 1 11.90 16.40 -31.41
C MET A 1 12.96 15.39 -31.04
N ASN A 2 13.80 15.68 -30.05
CA ASN A 2 14.88 14.77 -29.67
C ASN A 2 14.37 13.90 -28.53
N ASP A 3 13.97 12.69 -28.87
CA ASP A 3 13.37 11.75 -27.94
C ASP A 3 14.27 10.51 -27.78
N VAL A 4 14.13 9.84 -26.65
CA VAL A 4 14.87 8.62 -26.29
C VAL A 4 13.89 7.54 -25.91
N TYR A 5 14.13 6.33 -26.39
CA TYR A 5 13.40 5.14 -25.98
C TYR A 5 14.08 4.53 -24.74
N ILE A 6 13.33 4.33 -23.67
CA ILE A 6 13.83 3.76 -22.42
C ILE A 6 13.07 2.49 -22.09
N LYS A 7 13.81 1.44 -21.74
CA LYS A 7 13.28 0.15 -21.30
C LYS A 7 13.82 -0.21 -19.92
N PHE A 8 12.91 -0.45 -18.97
CA PHE A 8 13.24 -0.93 -17.63
C PHE A 8 13.08 -2.45 -17.56
N LYS A 9 14.21 -3.16 -17.47
CA LYS A 9 14.25 -4.61 -17.25
C LYS A 9 13.89 -4.91 -15.79
N GLY A 10 12.95 -5.83 -15.60
CA GLY A 10 12.42 -6.24 -14.29
C GLY A 10 10.98 -5.78 -14.05
N THR A 11 10.56 -4.66 -14.64
CA THR A 11 9.20 -4.12 -14.48
C THR A 11 8.37 -4.15 -15.76
N GLU A 12 8.95 -4.59 -16.88
CA GLU A 12 8.34 -4.61 -18.22
C GLU A 12 7.77 -3.25 -18.67
N ARG A 13 8.26 -2.16 -18.08
CA ARG A 13 7.88 -0.79 -18.44
C ARG A 13 8.84 -0.23 -19.48
N GLU A 14 8.27 0.32 -20.54
CA GLU A 14 9.02 1.00 -21.60
C GLU A 14 8.26 2.21 -22.12
N GLY A 15 8.99 3.17 -22.70
CA GLY A 15 8.37 4.33 -23.32
C GLY A 15 9.35 5.40 -23.76
N THR A 16 8.80 6.45 -24.33
CA THR A 16 9.57 7.54 -24.95
C THR A 16 9.67 8.73 -24.01
N ILE A 17 10.89 9.23 -23.80
CA ILE A 17 11.19 10.33 -22.89
C ILE A 17 11.99 11.41 -23.63
N PRO A 18 11.70 12.69 -23.42
CA PRO A 18 12.43 13.76 -24.09
C PRO A 18 13.87 13.85 -23.56
N VAL A 19 14.81 14.08 -24.49
CA VAL A 19 16.20 14.40 -24.17
C VAL A 19 16.26 15.61 -23.24
N GLY A 20 17.19 15.56 -22.28
CA GLY A 20 17.35 16.57 -21.24
C GLY A 20 16.63 16.22 -19.93
N SER A 21 15.83 15.15 -19.90
CA SER A 21 15.21 14.63 -18.67
C SER A 21 16.20 13.84 -17.81
N TYR A 22 15.92 13.75 -16.51
CA TYR A 22 16.63 12.87 -15.58
C TYR A 22 16.04 11.46 -15.59
N LEU A 23 16.86 10.44 -15.33
CA LEU A 23 16.41 9.05 -15.29
C LEU A 23 15.37 8.81 -14.19
N SER A 24 15.49 9.46 -13.03
CA SER A 24 14.48 9.36 -11.96
C SER A 24 13.12 9.86 -12.42
N LYS A 25 13.06 11.03 -13.05
CA LYS A 25 11.81 11.59 -13.60
C LYS A 25 11.26 10.76 -14.75
N ALA A 26 12.13 10.15 -15.56
CA ALA A 26 11.74 9.22 -16.61
C ALA A 26 11.05 7.97 -16.02
N ALA A 27 11.64 7.38 -14.99
CA ALA A 27 11.08 6.23 -14.27
C ALA A 27 9.71 6.56 -13.66
N SER A 28 9.61 7.69 -12.93
CA SER A 28 8.33 8.12 -12.33
C SER A 28 7.22 8.33 -13.38
N ARG A 29 7.55 8.85 -14.56
CA ARG A 29 6.57 9.04 -15.66
C ARG A 29 6.08 7.72 -16.25
N LEU A 30 6.92 6.69 -16.22
CA LEU A 30 6.60 5.35 -16.70
C LEU A 30 5.98 4.46 -15.60
N GLY A 31 5.79 5.01 -14.39
CA GLY A 31 5.25 4.29 -13.24
C GLY A 31 6.22 3.26 -12.67
N VAL A 32 7.53 3.47 -12.85
CA VAL A 32 8.57 2.65 -12.21
C VAL A 32 9.02 3.37 -10.95
N ASP A 33 8.84 2.70 -9.81
CA ASP A 33 9.39 3.16 -8.56
C ASP A 33 10.86 2.73 -8.44
N LEU A 34 11.71 3.66 -8.02
CA LEU A 34 13.14 3.46 -7.83
C LEU A 34 13.54 3.61 -6.35
N GLY A 35 12.59 3.84 -5.44
CA GLY A 35 12.89 4.14 -4.04
C GLY A 35 13.70 5.43 -3.91
N CYS A 36 13.26 6.49 -4.58
CA CYS A 36 13.97 7.78 -4.58
C CYS A 36 13.33 8.77 -3.61
N GLU A 37 13.24 8.43 -2.32
CA GLU A 37 12.79 9.37 -1.29
C GLU A 37 13.96 10.21 -0.74
N CYS A 38 14.67 10.89 -1.64
CA CYS A 38 15.81 11.74 -1.26
C CYS A 38 15.39 13.02 -0.49
N ASP A 39 14.10 13.22 -0.22
CA ASP A 39 13.59 14.29 0.63
C ASP A 39 13.77 13.97 2.13
N ASP A 40 13.96 12.70 2.48
CA ASP A 40 14.20 12.26 3.85
C ASP A 40 15.71 12.07 4.12
N PRO A 41 16.32 12.86 5.02
CA PRO A 41 17.75 12.84 5.28
C PRO A 41 18.24 11.55 5.96
N GLU A 42 17.31 10.75 6.51
CA GLU A 42 17.59 9.47 7.17
C GLU A 42 17.40 8.27 6.23
N SER A 43 16.86 8.47 5.01
CA SER A 43 16.67 7.38 4.06
C SER A 43 17.98 7.06 3.33
N GLU A 44 18.52 5.85 3.55
CA GLU A 44 19.63 5.28 2.76
C GLU A 44 19.13 4.76 1.39
N GLU A 45 18.00 5.26 0.92
CA GLU A 45 17.37 4.85 -0.34
C GLU A 45 18.00 5.61 -1.50
N VAL A 46 19.16 5.09 -1.87
CA VAL A 46 19.93 5.62 -2.99
C VAL A 46 19.28 5.15 -4.29
N CYS A 47 18.99 6.10 -5.17
CA CYS A 47 18.37 5.97 -6.49
C CYS A 47 19.18 5.13 -7.53
N VAL A 48 19.72 3.98 -7.15
CA VAL A 48 20.72 3.22 -7.92
C VAL A 48 20.06 2.44 -9.05
N VAL A 49 20.54 2.68 -10.28
CA VAL A 49 20.15 1.93 -11.47
C VAL A 49 21.37 1.37 -12.17
N LYS A 50 21.26 0.18 -12.73
CA LYS A 50 22.29 -0.42 -13.57
C LYS A 50 22.00 -0.14 -15.03
N VAL A 51 22.95 0.49 -15.72
CA VAL A 51 22.82 0.81 -17.15
C VAL A 51 23.33 -0.36 -17.98
N VAL A 52 22.42 -1.06 -18.66
CA VAL A 52 22.76 -2.21 -19.53
C VAL A 52 23.20 -1.73 -20.91
N LYS A 53 22.46 -0.77 -21.49
CA LYS A 53 22.76 -0.13 -22.79
C LYS A 53 22.53 1.37 -22.72
N GLY A 54 23.22 2.12 -23.58
CA GLY A 54 22.99 3.56 -23.73
C GLY A 54 23.83 4.47 -22.82
N THR A 55 24.89 3.96 -22.18
CA THR A 55 25.84 4.78 -21.39
C THR A 55 26.33 6.05 -22.09
N PRO A 56 26.72 6.07 -23.39
CA PRO A 56 27.19 7.29 -24.04
C PRO A 56 26.09 8.32 -24.33
N LEU A 57 24.82 7.97 -24.10
CA LEU A 57 23.67 8.86 -24.25
C LEU A 57 23.38 9.65 -22.95
N LEU A 58 24.04 9.25 -21.86
CA LEU A 58 23.87 9.80 -20.52
C LEU A 58 24.98 10.78 -20.19
N SER A 59 24.70 11.68 -19.24
CA SER A 59 25.70 12.58 -18.68
C SER A 59 26.84 11.82 -18.00
N LYS A 60 28.01 12.47 -17.93
CA LYS A 60 29.16 11.96 -17.18
C LYS A 60 28.82 11.79 -15.69
N PRO A 61 29.50 10.87 -14.97
CA PRO A 61 29.31 10.73 -13.53
C PRO A 61 29.64 12.02 -12.78
N THR A 62 28.80 12.38 -11.80
CA THR A 62 29.02 13.56 -10.97
C THR A 62 29.94 13.25 -9.78
N ALA A 63 30.49 14.27 -9.13
CA ALA A 63 31.31 14.08 -7.93
C ALA A 63 30.55 13.34 -6.82
N PHE A 64 29.27 13.71 -6.62
CA PHE A 64 28.37 13.06 -5.67
C PHE A 64 28.20 11.56 -5.97
N GLU A 65 28.03 11.19 -7.24
CA GLU A 65 27.97 9.77 -7.65
C GLU A 65 29.26 9.02 -7.32
N ILE A 66 30.42 9.67 -7.46
CA ILE A 66 31.73 9.06 -7.21
C ILE A 66 31.95 8.78 -5.71
N GLU A 67 31.43 9.67 -4.85
CA GLU A 67 31.49 9.53 -3.39
C GLU A 67 30.53 8.45 -2.87
N HIS A 68 29.32 8.38 -3.44
CA HIS A 68 28.27 7.46 -2.96
C HIS A 68 28.34 6.06 -3.58
N LEU A 69 28.90 5.91 -4.79
CA LEU A 69 29.04 4.60 -5.44
C LEU A 69 30.42 3.99 -5.20
N SER A 70 30.42 2.75 -4.72
CA SER A 70 31.66 1.98 -4.57
C SER A 70 32.39 1.82 -5.92
N ALA A 71 33.69 1.56 -5.87
CA ALA A 71 34.47 1.32 -7.09
C ALA A 71 33.94 0.12 -7.90
N ARG A 72 33.39 -0.89 -7.21
CA ARG A 72 32.77 -2.06 -7.83
C ARG A 72 31.49 -1.67 -8.58
N ASP A 73 30.62 -0.89 -7.95
CA ASP A 73 29.36 -0.47 -8.56
C ASP A 73 29.59 0.37 -9.82
N ARG A 74 30.60 1.25 -9.77
CA ARG A 74 31.04 2.05 -10.93
C ARG A 74 31.56 1.18 -12.07
N LYS A 75 32.34 0.14 -11.77
CA LYS A 75 32.81 -0.83 -12.78
C LYS A 75 31.65 -1.59 -13.42
N ASP A 76 30.63 -1.91 -12.63
CA ASP A 76 29.42 -2.60 -13.07
C ASP A 76 28.38 -1.68 -13.76
N ARG A 77 28.74 -0.41 -14.04
CA ARG A 77 27.91 0.59 -14.72
C ARG A 77 26.64 0.97 -13.93
N HIS A 78 26.72 0.99 -12.61
CA HIS A 78 25.68 1.59 -11.77
C HIS A 78 25.78 3.11 -11.81
N ARG A 79 24.62 3.76 -11.74
CA ARG A 79 24.46 5.22 -11.76
C ARG A 79 23.35 5.63 -10.80
N LEU A 80 23.37 6.89 -10.36
CA LEU A 80 22.29 7.47 -9.58
C LEU A 80 21.28 8.07 -10.54
N ALA A 81 20.08 7.48 -10.61
CA ALA A 81 19.03 7.91 -11.53
C ALA A 81 18.64 9.39 -11.34
N CYS A 82 18.75 9.87 -10.11
CA CYS A 82 18.45 11.24 -9.71
C CYS A 82 19.49 12.26 -10.17
N GLN A 83 20.75 11.85 -10.38
CA GLN A 83 21.84 12.73 -10.88
C GLN A 83 22.12 12.55 -12.37
N THR A 84 21.64 11.45 -12.96
CA THR A 84 21.92 11.12 -14.36
C THR A 84 20.91 11.76 -15.32
N ARG A 85 21.43 12.58 -16.24
CA ARG A 85 20.66 13.28 -17.27
C ARG A 85 20.83 12.62 -18.63
N ILE A 86 19.77 12.59 -19.43
CA ILE A 86 19.78 12.10 -20.80
C ILE A 86 20.23 13.25 -21.73
N GLU A 87 21.36 13.09 -22.43
CA GLU A 87 21.94 14.15 -23.27
C GLU A 87 21.71 13.94 -24.76
N LYS A 88 21.63 12.69 -25.22
CA LYS A 88 21.55 12.36 -26.65
C LYS A 88 20.36 11.45 -26.95
N PRO A 89 19.76 11.56 -28.15
CA PRO A 89 18.70 10.66 -28.62
C PRO A 89 19.24 9.24 -28.82
N GLY A 90 18.38 8.22 -28.70
CA GLY A 90 18.75 6.81 -28.86
C GLY A 90 17.92 5.87 -27.99
N GLU A 91 18.49 4.70 -27.69
CA GLU A 91 17.86 3.65 -26.89
C GLU A 91 18.67 3.39 -25.61
N ILE A 92 17.98 3.33 -24.47
CA ILE A 92 18.58 3.08 -23.15
C ILE A 92 17.87 1.89 -22.50
N GLU A 93 18.66 0.90 -22.09
CA GLU A 93 18.18 -0.23 -21.30
C GLU A 93 18.70 -0.10 -19.86
N LEU A 94 17.79 -0.04 -18.90
CA LEU A 94 18.07 0.07 -17.47
C LEU A 94 17.60 -1.18 -16.74
N MET A 95 18.27 -1.51 -15.64
CA MET A 95 17.84 -2.54 -14.71
C MET A 95 17.72 -1.90 -13.32
N THR A 96 16.54 -2.02 -12.72
CA THR A 96 16.28 -1.51 -11.38
C THR A 96 16.88 -2.45 -10.35
N VAL A 97 17.67 -1.90 -9.43
CA VAL A 97 18.23 -2.67 -8.31
C VAL A 97 17.29 -2.47 -7.13
N ASN A 98 16.07 -3.01 -7.20
CA ASN A 98 15.17 -2.97 -6.05
C ASN A 98 15.78 -3.86 -4.95
N LYS A 99 16.06 -3.27 -3.78
CA LYS A 99 16.60 -3.98 -2.61
C LYS A 99 15.67 -5.11 -2.15
N GLU A 100 14.36 -5.02 -2.45
CA GLU A 100 13.36 -6.03 -2.09
C GLU A 100 13.70 -7.43 -2.64
N ALA A 101 14.18 -7.52 -3.90
CA ALA A 101 14.56 -8.82 -4.48
C ALA A 101 15.83 -9.43 -3.85
N LYS A 102 16.65 -8.64 -3.13
CA LYS A 102 17.80 -9.13 -2.36
C LYS A 102 17.49 -9.32 -0.88
N SER A 103 16.40 -8.73 -0.36
CA SER A 103 15.97 -8.97 1.01
C SER A 103 15.26 -10.31 1.14
N ASP A 104 14.53 -10.78 0.14
CA ASP A 104 13.82 -12.07 0.23
C ASP A 104 14.78 -13.28 0.36
N GLU A 105 15.88 -13.32 -0.39
CA GLU A 105 16.87 -14.40 -0.28
C GLU A 105 17.66 -14.33 1.04
N LYS A 106 18.02 -13.12 1.47
CA LYS A 106 18.79 -12.91 2.71
C LYS A 106 17.93 -13.01 3.98
N GLN A 107 16.62 -12.76 3.87
CA GLN A 107 15.64 -13.04 4.91
C GLN A 107 15.36 -14.53 4.98
N LYS A 108 15.20 -15.24 3.85
CA LYS A 108 15.04 -16.69 3.86
C LYS A 108 16.20 -17.43 4.53
N GLU A 109 17.44 -17.07 4.22
CA GLU A 109 18.62 -17.68 4.88
C GLU A 109 18.64 -17.40 6.40
N LYS A 110 18.39 -16.15 6.81
CA LYS A 110 18.36 -15.78 8.24
C LYS A 110 17.17 -16.38 8.99
N GLU A 111 16.04 -16.55 8.33
CA GLU A 111 14.84 -17.14 8.89
C GLU A 111 15.01 -18.66 9.05
N THR A 112 15.65 -19.34 8.09
CA THR A 112 16.00 -20.76 8.23
C THR A 112 16.95 -21.02 9.40
N ASP A 113 17.97 -20.17 9.59
CA ASP A 113 18.91 -20.32 10.71
C ASP A 113 18.21 -20.11 12.07
N ARG A 114 17.40 -19.05 12.20
CA ARG A 114 16.62 -18.80 13.43
C ARG A 114 15.61 -19.90 13.73
N THR A 115 14.99 -20.48 12.71
CA THR A 115 14.02 -21.57 12.88
C THR A 115 14.71 -22.85 13.36
N GLU A 116 15.91 -23.14 12.88
CA GLU A 116 16.69 -24.30 13.32
C GLU A 116 17.27 -24.12 14.75
N GLU A 117 17.67 -22.91 15.12
CA GLU A 117 18.04 -22.56 16.50
C GLU A 117 16.86 -22.74 17.46
N PHE A 118 15.69 -22.18 17.12
CA PHE A 118 14.46 -22.33 17.92
C PHE A 118 14.04 -23.79 18.09
N LYS A 119 14.15 -24.62 17.04
CA LYS A 119 13.86 -26.06 17.13
C LYS A 119 14.78 -26.80 18.09
N LYS A 120 16.05 -26.39 18.20
CA LYS A 120 17.01 -27.00 19.12
C LYS A 120 16.69 -26.60 20.55
N GLU A 121 16.52 -25.31 20.80
CA GLU A 121 16.13 -24.77 22.12
C GLU A 121 14.82 -25.41 22.60
N PHE A 122 13.81 -25.48 21.73
CA PHE A 122 12.52 -26.07 22.05
C PHE A 122 12.62 -27.56 22.39
N ARG A 123 13.56 -28.31 21.80
CA ARG A 123 13.75 -29.74 22.11
C ARG A 123 14.40 -29.97 23.48
N GLU A 124 15.28 -29.06 23.88
CA GLU A 124 16.03 -29.12 25.14
C GLU A 124 15.16 -28.73 26.35
N LEU A 125 14.08 -27.98 26.14
CA LEU A 125 13.17 -27.58 27.22
C LEU A 125 12.48 -28.78 27.90
N PRO A 126 12.29 -28.73 29.23
CA PRO A 126 11.46 -29.68 29.97
C PRO A 126 10.00 -29.61 29.50
N LEU A 127 9.25 -30.68 29.74
CA LEU A 127 7.90 -30.87 29.16
C LEU A 127 6.92 -29.72 29.49
N GLY A 128 7.02 -29.14 30.68
CA GLY A 128 6.18 -28.00 31.09
C GLY A 128 6.48 -26.72 30.30
N GLU A 129 7.75 -26.42 30.06
CA GLU A 129 8.18 -25.21 29.33
C GLU A 129 7.91 -25.31 27.82
N LYS A 130 7.87 -26.54 27.27
CA LYS A 130 7.39 -26.80 25.91
C LYS A 130 5.93 -26.42 25.73
N ILE A 131 5.09 -26.76 26.71
CA ILE A 131 3.66 -26.47 26.66
C ILE A 131 3.42 -24.96 26.81
N SER A 132 4.10 -24.29 27.73
CA SER A 132 3.97 -22.83 27.88
C SER A 132 4.41 -22.08 26.63
N SER A 133 5.52 -22.51 26.00
CA SER A 133 6.01 -21.93 24.75
C SER A 133 5.02 -22.11 23.59
N LEU A 134 4.32 -23.26 23.52
CA LEU A 134 3.26 -23.47 22.53
C LEU A 134 2.05 -22.57 22.76
N VAL A 135 1.61 -22.43 24.01
CA VAL A 135 0.49 -21.55 24.37
C VAL A 135 0.82 -20.09 24.09
N GLU A 136 2.06 -19.66 24.37
CA GLU A 136 2.52 -18.31 24.09
C GLU A 136 2.55 -18.02 22.58
N LEU A 137 3.04 -18.96 21.77
CA LEU A 137 3.00 -18.86 20.31
C LEU A 137 1.55 -18.77 19.78
N GLU A 138 0.62 -19.54 20.35
CA GLU A 138 -0.80 -19.48 20.00
C GLU A 138 -1.42 -18.13 20.40
N MET A 139 -1.07 -17.59 21.57
CA MET A 139 -1.54 -16.27 22.02
C MET A 139 -1.01 -15.13 21.13
N MET A 140 0.26 -15.17 20.71
CA MET A 140 0.81 -14.17 19.80
C MET A 140 0.11 -14.22 18.43
N ALA A 141 -0.10 -15.42 17.88
CA ALA A 141 -0.81 -15.59 16.62
C ALA A 141 -2.29 -15.13 16.70
N LEU A 142 -2.96 -15.40 17.82
CA LEU A 142 -4.31 -14.89 18.07
C LEU A 142 -4.32 -13.37 18.25
N GLY A 143 -3.31 -12.79 18.89
CA GLY A 143 -3.17 -11.34 19.03
C GLY A 143 -3.01 -10.61 17.69
N ASP A 144 -2.15 -11.13 16.81
CA ASP A 144 -1.93 -10.56 15.47
C ASP A 144 -3.19 -10.65 14.60
N THR A 145 -3.95 -11.74 14.70
CA THR A 145 -5.23 -11.88 13.97
C THR A 145 -6.32 -10.95 14.52
N ILE A 146 -6.39 -10.74 15.83
CA ILE A 146 -7.31 -9.76 16.44
C ILE A 146 -6.94 -8.34 16.00
N SER A 147 -5.65 -7.98 15.97
CA SER A 147 -5.17 -6.68 15.47
C SER A 147 -5.53 -6.45 14.00
N TYR A 148 -5.41 -7.49 13.16
CA TYR A 148 -5.82 -7.45 11.76
C TYR A 148 -7.34 -7.26 11.58
N VAL A 149 -8.15 -7.92 12.42
CA VAL A 149 -9.62 -7.78 12.41
C VAL A 149 -10.05 -6.41 12.92
N LEU A 150 -9.42 -5.88 13.98
CA LEU A 150 -9.74 -4.56 14.55
C LEU A 150 -9.33 -3.40 13.64
N ASN A 151 -8.30 -3.56 12.80
CA ASN A 151 -7.93 -2.57 11.78
C ASN A 151 -8.80 -2.62 10.51
N SER A 152 -9.79 -3.51 10.41
CA SER A 152 -10.79 -3.49 9.33
C SER A 152 -12.02 -2.67 9.78
N PRO A 153 -12.15 -1.38 9.43
CA PRO A 153 -13.03 -0.50 10.18
C PRO A 153 -14.51 -0.52 9.72
N TYR A 154 -14.80 -1.18 8.59
CA TYR A 154 -16.10 -1.18 7.89
C TYR A 154 -17.27 -1.99 8.51
N ASP A 155 -17.11 -3.31 8.51
CA ASP A 155 -18.24 -4.24 8.34
C ASP A 155 -18.49 -5.19 9.52
N ALA A 156 -17.51 -5.37 10.42
CA ALA A 156 -17.64 -6.29 11.56
C ALA A 156 -18.42 -5.68 12.73
N VAL A 157 -18.28 -4.37 12.98
CA VAL A 157 -18.96 -3.67 14.08
C VAL A 157 -20.48 -3.63 13.88
N GLY A 158 -20.95 -3.50 12.63
CA GLY A 158 -22.38 -3.49 12.31
C GLY A 158 -23.09 -4.79 12.69
N LYS A 159 -22.45 -5.94 12.43
CA LYS A 159 -23.04 -7.25 12.75
C LYS A 159 -23.06 -7.56 14.24
N VAL A 160 -22.05 -7.11 14.98
CA VAL A 160 -22.02 -7.28 16.45
C VAL A 160 -23.09 -6.40 17.12
N MET A 161 -23.30 -5.17 16.64
CA MET A 161 -24.39 -4.32 17.13
C MET A 161 -25.77 -4.87 16.78
N ASP A 162 -25.98 -5.46 15.60
CA ASP A 162 -27.27 -6.09 15.24
C ASP A 162 -27.59 -7.29 16.14
N VAL A 163 -26.59 -8.10 16.50
CA VAL A 163 -26.80 -9.25 17.43
C VAL A 163 -27.10 -8.77 18.85
N MET A 164 -26.41 -7.74 19.35
CA MET A 164 -26.72 -7.14 20.66
C MET A 164 -28.10 -6.48 20.69
N ALA A 165 -28.52 -5.80 19.62
CA ALA A 165 -29.83 -5.20 19.51
C ALA A 165 -30.96 -6.25 19.45
N GLY A 166 -30.72 -7.37 18.77
CA GLY A 166 -31.63 -8.52 18.77
C GLY A 166 -31.79 -9.13 20.17
N PHE A 167 -30.69 -9.33 20.89
CA PHE A 167 -30.71 -9.89 22.24
C PHE A 167 -31.40 -8.98 23.27
N GLY A 168 -31.21 -7.65 23.16
CA GLY A 168 -31.88 -6.68 24.03
C GLY A 168 -33.41 -6.69 23.86
N ARG A 169 -33.90 -6.83 22.62
CA ARG A 169 -35.34 -6.89 22.33
C ARG A 169 -35.97 -8.20 22.83
N ASP A 170 -35.33 -9.35 22.64
CA ASP A 170 -35.83 -10.63 23.15
C ASP A 170 -35.88 -10.67 24.68
N MET A 171 -34.97 -9.98 25.36
CA MET A 171 -34.97 -9.90 26.83
C MET A 171 -36.07 -8.96 27.33
N GLU A 172 -36.25 -7.80 26.70
CA GLU A 172 -37.32 -6.85 27.03
C GLU A 172 -38.72 -7.44 26.76
N ASP A 173 -38.90 -8.18 25.66
CA ASP A 173 -40.17 -8.86 25.35
C ASP A 173 -40.49 -9.96 26.38
N ARG A 174 -39.48 -10.73 26.83
CA ARG A 174 -39.67 -11.72 27.91
C ARG A 174 -39.98 -11.09 29.27
N GLU A 175 -39.37 -9.96 29.60
CA GLU A 175 -39.71 -9.22 30.81
C GLU A 175 -41.12 -8.65 30.73
N ARG A 176 -41.55 -8.18 29.55
CA ARG A 176 -42.90 -7.68 29.31
C ARG A 176 -43.94 -8.80 29.34
N GLU A 177 -43.61 -9.98 28.83
CA GLU A 177 -44.45 -11.18 28.92
C GLU A 177 -44.53 -11.72 30.35
N ALA A 178 -43.43 -11.67 31.11
CA ALA A 178 -43.41 -12.05 32.52
C ALA A 178 -44.12 -11.03 33.43
N ALA A 179 -44.17 -9.75 33.05
CA ALA A 179 -44.84 -8.68 33.77
C ALA A 179 -46.34 -8.53 33.40
N LYS A 180 -46.85 -9.26 32.40
CA LYS A 180 -48.28 -9.26 32.08
C LYS A 180 -49.07 -9.98 33.18
N PRO A 181 -50.01 -9.32 33.87
CA PRO A 181 -50.87 -9.97 34.87
C PRO A 181 -51.74 -11.03 34.19
N LYS A 182 -51.98 -12.15 34.87
CA LYS A 182 -52.67 -13.34 34.36
C LYS A 182 -54.11 -13.10 33.86
N GLU A 183 -54.70 -11.95 34.15
CA GLU A 183 -56.06 -11.61 33.71
C GLU A 183 -56.16 -11.31 32.20
N HIS A 184 -55.05 -11.00 31.51
CA HIS A 184 -55.04 -10.80 30.05
C HIS A 184 -54.55 -12.02 29.25
N ALA A 185 -54.21 -13.13 29.90
CA ALA A 185 -53.76 -14.35 29.20
C ALA A 185 -54.94 -15.23 28.71
N GLU A 186 -56.17 -14.97 29.16
CA GLU A 186 -57.35 -15.77 28.79
C GLU A 186 -58.20 -15.17 27.66
N GLU A 187 -57.97 -13.93 27.22
CA GLU A 187 -58.77 -13.33 26.12
C GLU A 187 -58.19 -13.57 24.71
N GLU A 188 -56.90 -13.90 24.55
CA GLU A 188 -56.32 -14.13 23.21
C GLU A 188 -56.46 -15.57 22.67
N LYS A 189 -57.08 -16.49 23.41
CA LYS A 189 -57.33 -17.87 22.93
C LYS A 189 -58.68 -18.09 22.23
N LYS A 190 -59.46 -17.05 21.92
CA LYS A 190 -60.78 -17.20 21.30
C LYS A 190 -61.04 -16.49 19.96
N GLU A 191 -60.06 -15.84 19.34
CA GLU A 191 -60.26 -15.22 18.01
C GLU A 191 -59.14 -15.54 17.00
N THR A 192 -58.84 -16.82 16.77
CA THR A 192 -58.19 -17.23 15.50
C THR A 192 -58.73 -18.57 15.02
N ASP A 193 -60.03 -18.64 14.75
CA ASP A 193 -60.57 -19.65 13.83
C ASP A 193 -61.81 -19.11 13.11
N SER A 194 -61.60 -18.37 12.02
CA SER A 194 -62.50 -18.35 10.85
C SER A 194 -62.04 -17.31 9.82
N SER A 195 -62.34 -17.62 8.55
CA SER A 195 -62.24 -16.77 7.36
C SER A 195 -60.97 -16.86 6.50
N LYS A 196 -60.94 -17.96 5.74
CA LYS A 196 -60.52 -18.04 4.32
C LYS A 196 -60.72 -16.72 3.53
N ASN A 197 -59.76 -16.39 2.66
CA ASN A 197 -59.86 -16.56 1.19
C ASN A 197 -59.22 -15.41 0.38
N GLY A 198 -58.24 -15.80 -0.45
CA GLY A 198 -57.97 -15.31 -1.81
C GLY A 198 -58.02 -13.82 -2.17
N LYS A 199 -56.89 -13.29 -2.64
CA LYS A 199 -56.76 -12.80 -4.03
C LYS A 199 -55.34 -12.45 -4.42
N SER A 200 -54.93 -13.06 -5.51
CA SER A 200 -53.90 -12.66 -6.47
C SER A 200 -53.82 -11.15 -6.73
N LYS A 201 -52.61 -10.59 -6.81
CA LYS A 201 -52.29 -9.59 -7.84
C LYS A 201 -50.80 -9.57 -8.20
N LYS A 202 -50.57 -9.83 -9.48
CA LYS A 202 -49.35 -9.77 -10.29
C LYS A 202 -49.05 -8.31 -10.65
N THR A 203 -47.80 -7.87 -10.53
CA THR A 203 -47.20 -6.73 -11.28
C THR A 203 -45.69 -6.72 -11.03
N THR A 204 -44.84 -7.27 -11.89
CA THR A 204 -44.19 -6.67 -13.07
C THR A 204 -43.51 -5.30 -12.87
N THR A 205 -42.24 -5.27 -13.28
CA THR A 205 -41.48 -4.12 -13.84
C THR A 205 -41.11 -2.96 -12.90
N ARG A 206 -39.80 -2.75 -12.67
CA ARG A 206 -38.97 -1.85 -13.51
C ARG A 206 -37.55 -1.69 -12.96
N ARG A 207 -36.63 -2.21 -13.76
CA ARG A 207 -35.31 -1.64 -14.07
C ARG A 207 -35.31 -0.10 -13.93
N ARG A 208 -34.48 0.44 -13.04
CA ARG A 208 -34.02 1.84 -13.11
C ARG A 208 -32.52 1.89 -12.88
N THR A 209 -31.82 1.94 -14.01
CA THR A 209 -30.52 2.56 -14.17
C THR A 209 -30.55 3.97 -13.60
N ARG A 210 -29.63 4.28 -12.67
CA ARG A 210 -29.32 5.67 -12.29
C ARG A 210 -27.99 6.05 -12.94
N LYS A 211 -28.12 6.72 -14.08
CA LYS A 211 -27.06 7.48 -14.74
C LYS A 211 -26.99 8.86 -14.09
N THR A 212 -25.77 9.43 -14.09
CA THR A 212 -25.40 10.84 -13.93
C THR A 212 -25.57 11.48 -12.56
N THR A 213 -24.49 12.03 -12.01
CA THR A 213 -24.12 13.44 -12.27
C THR A 213 -22.65 13.70 -11.94
N ALA A 214 -21.92 14.21 -12.94
CA ALA A 214 -20.72 15.00 -12.76
C ALA A 214 -21.04 16.33 -12.06
N LYS A 215 -20.17 16.75 -11.13
CA LYS A 215 -19.91 18.11 -10.59
C LYS A 215 -19.04 17.89 -9.34
N LYS A 216 -17.97 18.62 -9.06
CA LYS A 216 -17.58 19.97 -9.47
C LYS A 216 -16.08 20.11 -9.18
N SER A 217 -15.36 20.60 -10.17
CA SER A 217 -14.07 21.26 -10.02
C SER A 217 -14.13 22.35 -8.95
N THR A 218 -13.20 22.32 -7.99
CA THR A 218 -12.82 23.50 -7.20
C THR A 218 -11.34 23.79 -7.39
N THR A 219 -11.12 24.71 -8.32
CA THR A 219 -9.96 25.58 -8.47
C THR A 219 -9.72 26.39 -7.18
N ALA A 220 -8.52 26.32 -6.61
CA ALA A 220 -7.80 27.36 -5.84
C ALA A 220 -6.63 26.65 -5.12
N LYS A 221 -5.40 27.14 -5.00
CA LYS A 221 -4.95 28.53 -4.92
C LYS A 221 -3.48 28.59 -5.34
N ARG A 222 -3.26 29.30 -6.45
CA ARG A 222 -1.97 29.66 -7.02
C ARG A 222 -1.32 30.74 -6.14
N THR A 223 -0.39 30.39 -5.27
CA THR A 223 0.46 31.37 -4.59
C THR A 223 1.67 31.69 -5.46
N ARG A 224 1.57 32.82 -6.17
CA ARG A 224 2.69 33.55 -6.78
C ARG A 224 3.71 33.88 -5.69
N ARG A 225 4.83 33.14 -5.60
CA ARG A 225 6.02 33.64 -4.90
C ARG A 225 6.82 34.49 -5.89
N LYS A 226 6.83 35.79 -5.60
CA LYS A 226 7.52 36.84 -6.34
C LYS A 226 8.99 36.48 -6.56
N ARG A 227 9.41 36.47 -7.83
CA ARG A 227 10.82 36.65 -8.21
C ARG A 227 11.26 38.05 -7.79
N LYS A 228 12.28 38.16 -6.94
CA LYS A 228 13.09 39.37 -6.82
C LYS A 228 14.08 39.40 -8.00
N PRO A 229 14.22 40.52 -8.72
CA PRO A 229 15.34 40.72 -9.64
C PRO A 229 16.55 41.35 -8.93
N ALA A 230 17.72 41.04 -9.52
CA ALA A 230 18.98 41.78 -9.54
C ALA A 230 19.79 41.94 -8.22
N LYS A 231 21.04 41.45 -8.27
CA LYS A 231 22.23 42.33 -8.24
C LYS A 231 23.33 41.75 -9.12
N LYS A 232 23.73 42.55 -10.11
CA LYS A 232 25.05 42.54 -10.75
C LYS A 232 25.98 43.30 -9.80
N ASP A 233 27.16 42.73 -9.55
CA ASP A 233 28.42 43.38 -9.16
C ASP A 233 29.44 42.33 -9.66
N GLU A 234 30.28 42.45 -10.69
CA GLU A 234 31.14 43.52 -11.23
C GLU A 234 32.10 44.11 -10.19
N GLU A 235 33.17 43.36 -9.92
CA GLU A 235 34.54 43.80 -9.56
C GLU A 235 35.39 42.54 -9.87
N ASP A 236 36.29 42.47 -10.86
CA ASP A 236 37.39 43.35 -11.23
C ASP A 236 38.33 43.63 -10.04
N LYS A 237 39.33 42.77 -9.90
CA LYS A 237 40.61 43.03 -9.22
C LYS A 237 41.61 41.90 -9.53
N SER A 238 42.51 42.26 -10.44
CA SER A 238 43.97 42.09 -10.37
C SER A 238 44.56 40.72 -10.08
#